data_AF-A0A453A8W2-F1
#
_entry.id   AF-A0A453A8W2-F1
#
_cell.length_a   1.000
_cell.length_b   1.000
_cell.length_c   1.000
_cell.angle_alpha   90.00
_cell.angle_beta   90.00
_cell.angle_gamma   90.00
#
_symmetry.space_group_name_H-M   'P 1'
#
loop_
_entity.id
_entity.type
_entity.pdbx_description
1 polymer ?
#
loop_
_entity_poly.entity_id
_entity_poly.type
_entity_poly.pdbx_seq_one_letter_code
_entity_poly.pdbx_strand_id
1 'polypeptide(L)'
;MKQCMCMQVMLLGHSDSYLKDKAMQVTIAFNHFGEGLIQRMPRCRHGYFHVVNNDYTHWEMYAIGGSAEPTINSQGNRYLAPTNPFAKEVTKRVETAQTTWKAWNWRSEGDMLLNGAFFTPSGAGASASYSRASSLGAKSSSMVATITSGAGALSCHKGSSC
;
A
#
# COMPACT_ATOMS: atom_id res chain seq x y z
N MET A 1 1.12 31.54 -3.10
CA MET A 1 1.75 30.22 -3.29
C MET A 1 1.29 29.32 -2.14
N LYS A 2 0.40 28.36 -2.39
CA LYS A 2 0.04 27.38 -1.35
C LYS A 2 1.24 26.44 -1.21
N GLN A 3 1.87 26.44 -0.04
CA GLN A 3 2.88 25.46 0.31
C GLN A 3 2.17 24.10 0.30
N CYS A 4 2.46 23.27 -0.69
CA CYS A 4 1.96 21.90 -0.73
C CYS A 4 2.61 21.18 0.46
N MET A 5 1.88 21.01 1.56
CA MET A 5 2.36 20.26 2.71
C MET A 5 2.67 18.85 2.24
N CYS A 6 3.91 18.41 2.46
CA CYS A 6 4.40 17.11 2.03
C CYS A 6 3.77 16.00 2.92
N MET A 7 2.53 15.62 2.67
CA MET A 7 1.79 14.68 3.50
C MET A 7 2.32 13.26 3.31
N GLN A 8 3.06 12.78 4.31
CA GLN A 8 3.59 11.42 4.43
C GLN A 8 2.64 10.61 5.32
N VAL A 9 2.10 9.51 4.81
CA VAL A 9 0.98 8.82 5.49
C VAL A 9 1.46 7.81 6.53
N MET A 10 2.13 6.75 6.10
CA MET A 10 2.48 5.62 6.96
C MET A 10 3.89 5.11 6.67
N LEU A 11 4.76 5.12 7.69
CA LEU A 11 6.11 4.57 7.61
C LEU A 11 6.23 3.35 8.54
N LEU A 12 6.41 2.17 7.97
CA LEU A 12 6.55 0.91 8.70
C LEU A 12 8.00 0.42 8.63
N GLY A 13 8.72 0.62 9.74
CA GLY A 13 10.15 0.39 9.87
C GLY A 13 10.93 1.69 9.63
N HIS A 14 11.69 2.14 10.63
CA HIS A 14 12.27 3.51 10.62
C HIS A 14 13.61 3.59 9.86
N SER A 15 14.41 2.51 9.87
CA SER A 15 15.78 2.48 9.34
C SER A 15 16.06 1.21 8.56
N ASP A 16 16.78 1.36 7.44
CA ASP A 16 17.27 0.26 6.62
C ASP A 16 18.27 -0.64 7.38
N SER A 17 18.96 -0.10 8.40
CA SER A 17 19.93 -0.86 9.20
C SER A 17 19.32 -1.61 10.40
N TYR A 18 18.05 -1.38 10.71
CA TYR A 18 17.42 -1.96 11.90
C TYR A 18 16.81 -3.35 11.60
N LEU A 19 17.66 -4.37 11.59
CA LEU A 19 17.30 -5.74 11.17
C LEU A 19 16.25 -6.44 12.05
N LYS A 20 15.95 -5.91 13.25
CA LYS A 20 14.90 -6.48 14.12
C LYS A 20 13.50 -6.34 13.51
N ASP A 21 13.30 -5.40 12.57
CA ASP A 21 12.04 -5.23 11.86
C ASP A 21 11.77 -6.34 10.83
N LYS A 22 12.72 -7.25 10.56
CA LYS A 22 12.49 -8.42 9.67
C LYS A 22 11.39 -9.36 10.16
N ALA A 23 11.06 -9.35 11.45
CA ALA A 23 9.97 -10.14 12.00
C ALA A 23 8.61 -9.44 11.94
N MET A 24 8.59 -8.14 11.61
CA MET A 24 7.38 -7.32 11.56
C MET A 24 6.40 -7.88 10.53
N GLN A 25 5.14 -7.96 10.93
CA GLN A 25 4.02 -8.40 10.10
C GLN A 25 2.89 -7.40 10.28
N VAL A 26 2.44 -6.80 9.18
CA VAL A 26 1.38 -5.79 9.22
C VAL A 26 0.34 -6.10 8.16
N THR A 27 -0.93 -5.98 8.54
CA THR A 27 -2.06 -6.00 7.60
C THR A 27 -2.62 -4.59 7.50
N ILE A 28 -2.69 -4.07 6.28
CA ILE A 28 -3.34 -2.82 5.94
C ILE A 28 -4.60 -3.20 5.17
N ALA A 29 -5.76 -3.04 5.78
CA ALA A 29 -7.03 -3.48 5.20
C ALA A 29 -8.16 -2.48 5.38
N PHE A 30 -9.04 -2.41 4.39
CA PHE A 30 -10.30 -1.64 4.42
C PHE A 30 -10.12 -0.13 4.67
N ASN A 31 -8.96 0.42 4.33
CA ASN A 31 -8.71 1.86 4.41
C ASN A 31 -9.15 2.56 3.13
N HIS A 32 -9.53 3.84 3.26
CA HIS A 32 -9.68 4.75 2.14
C HIS A 32 -8.54 5.78 2.17
N PHE A 33 -7.68 5.73 1.16
CA PHE A 33 -6.59 6.68 0.94
C PHE A 33 -7.00 7.70 -0.11
N GLY A 34 -7.45 8.86 0.38
CA GLY A 34 -8.11 9.91 -0.40
C GLY A 34 -7.22 11.07 -0.83
N GLU A 35 -7.85 12.23 -1.03
CA GLU A 35 -7.21 13.45 -1.52
C GLU A 35 -6.15 14.03 -0.58
N GLY A 36 -5.20 14.79 -1.14
CA GLY A 36 -4.14 15.45 -0.38
C GLY A 36 -2.99 14.53 0.06
N LEU A 37 -3.07 13.23 -0.23
CA LEU A 37 -2.01 12.27 0.09
C LEU A 37 -0.96 12.24 -1.01
N ILE A 38 0.31 12.39 -0.65
CA ILE A 38 1.41 12.44 -1.62
C ILE A 38 2.03 11.05 -1.79
N GLN A 39 2.33 10.36 -0.68
CA GLN A 39 3.06 9.11 -0.69
C GLN A 39 2.96 8.31 0.63
N ARG A 40 3.48 7.07 0.59
CA ARG A 40 3.70 6.16 1.74
C ARG A 40 2.41 5.57 2.30
N MET A 41 1.63 4.92 1.46
CA MET A 41 0.37 4.25 1.80
C MET A 41 0.43 2.73 1.55
N PRO A 42 1.34 1.97 2.17
CA PRO A 42 2.41 2.37 3.11
C PRO A 42 3.79 2.59 2.45
N ARG A 43 4.76 3.10 3.21
CA ARG A 43 6.20 2.86 2.94
C ARG A 43 6.76 1.84 3.92
N CYS A 44 7.30 0.75 3.40
CA CYS A 44 7.69 -0.43 4.16
C CYS A 44 9.21 -0.66 4.17
N ARG A 45 9.71 -1.26 5.24
CA ARG A 45 11.08 -1.80 5.34
C ARG A 45 11.09 -3.17 6.00
N HIS A 46 11.96 -4.05 5.52
CA HIS A 46 12.20 -5.41 6.02
C HIS A 46 11.00 -6.36 6.02
N GLY A 47 10.02 -6.15 6.91
CA GLY A 47 8.99 -7.12 7.27
C GLY A 47 8.03 -7.55 6.15
N TYR A 48 6.91 -8.12 6.57
CA TYR A 48 5.89 -8.70 5.70
C TYR A 48 4.61 -7.87 5.78
N PHE A 49 4.11 -7.47 4.62
CA PHE A 49 3.00 -6.53 4.52
C PHE A 49 1.90 -7.10 3.64
N HIS A 50 0.74 -7.31 4.24
CA HIS A 50 -0.47 -7.64 3.51
C HIS A 50 -1.27 -6.36 3.29
N VAL A 51 -1.30 -5.88 2.05
CA VAL A 51 -2.10 -4.72 1.65
C VAL A 51 -3.33 -5.26 0.94
N VAL A 52 -4.49 -5.25 1.61
CA VAL A 52 -5.68 -5.97 1.13
C VAL A 52 -6.94 -5.14 1.16
N ASN A 53 -7.66 -5.10 0.03
CA ASN A 53 -8.95 -4.41 -0.09
C ASN A 53 -8.99 -2.95 0.44
N ASN A 54 -7.96 -2.16 0.16
CA ASN A 54 -7.97 -0.72 0.40
C ASN A 54 -8.36 0.04 -0.88
N ASP A 55 -8.99 1.20 -0.71
CA ASP A 55 -9.37 2.08 -1.81
C ASP A 55 -8.39 3.25 -1.90
N TYR A 56 -7.71 3.38 -3.03
CA TYR A 56 -6.77 4.46 -3.32
C TYR A 56 -7.36 5.31 -4.42
N THR A 57 -7.79 6.52 -4.08
CA THR A 57 -8.43 7.44 -5.03
C THR A 57 -7.51 8.56 -5.48
N HIS A 58 -6.41 8.79 -4.76
CA HIS A 58 -5.41 9.78 -5.12
C HIS A 58 -4.02 9.45 -4.57
N TRP A 59 -2.98 9.78 -5.32
CA TRP A 59 -1.60 9.95 -4.84
C TRP A 59 -0.87 10.91 -5.76
N GLU A 60 0.16 11.60 -5.29
CA GLU A 60 0.97 12.49 -6.15
C GLU A 60 2.27 11.83 -6.63
N MET A 61 2.88 10.97 -5.81
CA MET A 61 4.18 10.36 -6.12
C MET A 61 4.10 8.84 -6.28
N TYR A 62 3.57 8.13 -5.30
CA TYR A 62 3.31 6.69 -5.34
C TYR A 62 2.35 6.30 -4.21
N ALA A 63 1.63 5.20 -4.39
CA ALA A 63 0.81 4.64 -3.31
C ALA A 63 1.67 3.81 -2.35
N ILE A 64 2.27 2.73 -2.85
CA ILE A 64 3.03 1.77 -2.05
C ILE A 64 4.52 1.94 -2.33
N GLY A 65 5.34 1.99 -1.27
CA GLY A 65 6.79 2.07 -1.46
C GLY A 65 7.58 1.30 -0.43
N GLY A 66 8.90 1.25 -0.62
CA GLY A 66 9.77 0.59 0.33
C GLY A 66 11.24 0.65 0.00
N SER A 67 12.05 0.33 1.01
CA SER A 67 13.50 0.14 0.96
C SER A 67 13.88 -1.01 1.91
N ALA A 68 15.09 -1.56 1.80
CA ALA A 68 15.55 -2.68 2.62
C ALA A 68 14.64 -3.94 2.56
N GLU A 69 14.34 -4.41 1.35
CA GLU A 69 13.76 -5.74 1.09
C GLU A 69 12.47 -6.08 1.87
N PRO A 70 11.42 -5.23 1.88
CA PRO A 70 10.13 -5.63 2.41
C PRO A 70 9.46 -6.64 1.48
N THR A 71 8.72 -7.59 2.04
CA THR A 71 7.81 -8.46 1.27
C THR A 71 6.41 -7.84 1.26
N ILE A 72 5.93 -7.47 0.08
CA ILE A 72 4.64 -6.79 -0.10
C ILE A 72 3.70 -7.68 -0.91
N ASN A 73 2.59 -8.03 -0.28
CA ASN A 73 1.48 -8.73 -0.90
C ASN A 73 0.30 -7.77 -1.06
N SER A 74 0.08 -7.27 -2.28
CA SER A 74 -1.09 -6.46 -2.63
C SER A 74 -2.20 -7.35 -3.18
N GLN A 75 -3.37 -7.38 -2.53
CA GLN A 75 -4.50 -8.20 -2.98
C GLN A 75 -5.85 -7.47 -2.95
N GLY A 76 -6.58 -7.54 -4.06
CA GLY A 76 -7.96 -7.05 -4.14
C GLY A 76 -8.16 -5.57 -3.83
N ASN A 77 -7.11 -4.74 -3.86
CA ASN A 77 -7.21 -3.30 -3.68
C ASN A 77 -7.78 -2.62 -4.93
N ARG A 78 -8.20 -1.37 -4.78
CA ARG A 78 -8.61 -0.51 -5.90
C ARG A 78 -7.66 0.67 -5.99
N TYR A 79 -6.99 0.83 -7.13
CA TYR A 79 -6.05 1.91 -7.42
C TYR A 79 -6.57 2.77 -8.56
N LEU A 80 -7.09 3.95 -8.23
CA LEU A 80 -7.43 4.97 -9.21
C LEU A 80 -6.28 5.97 -9.28
N ALA A 81 -5.46 5.85 -10.34
CA ALA A 81 -4.35 6.77 -10.53
C ALA A 81 -4.83 8.21 -10.72
N PRO A 82 -4.05 9.21 -10.28
CA PRO A 82 -4.32 10.62 -10.55
C PRO A 82 -4.30 10.94 -12.05
N THR A 83 -4.77 12.11 -12.44
CA THR A 83 -4.73 12.58 -13.84
C THR A 83 -3.31 12.78 -14.35
N ASN A 84 -2.36 13.10 -13.46
CA ASN A 84 -0.95 13.29 -13.80
C ASN A 84 -0.37 12.02 -14.49
N PRO A 85 0.09 12.11 -15.75
CA PRO A 85 0.64 10.97 -16.49
C PRO A 85 1.94 10.42 -15.90
N PHE A 86 2.65 11.21 -15.07
CA PHE A 86 3.89 10.78 -14.42
C PHE A 86 3.68 10.07 -13.08
N ALA A 87 2.43 9.96 -12.61
CA ALA A 87 2.07 9.36 -11.33
C ALA A 87 1.17 8.11 -11.50
N LYS A 88 1.44 7.30 -12.52
CA LYS A 88 0.65 6.09 -12.83
C LYS A 88 1.14 4.82 -12.14
N GLU A 89 2.41 4.78 -11.77
CA GLU A 89 2.96 3.62 -11.07
C GLU A 89 2.50 3.63 -9.60
N VAL A 90 1.85 2.55 -9.17
CA VAL A 90 1.42 2.34 -7.78
C VAL A 90 2.61 2.19 -6.85
N THR A 91 3.69 1.58 -7.35
CA THR A 91 4.85 1.13 -6.58
C THR A 91 6.06 2.05 -6.70
N LYS A 92 6.80 2.27 -5.60
CA LYS A 92 8.11 2.93 -5.63
C LYS A 92 9.16 2.23 -4.77
N ARG A 93 10.24 1.78 -5.40
CA ARG A 93 11.45 1.33 -4.70
C ARG A 93 12.34 2.53 -4.43
N VAL A 94 12.56 2.84 -3.15
CA VAL A 94 13.24 4.08 -2.74
C VAL A 94 14.74 3.85 -2.71
N GLU A 95 15.49 4.73 -3.40
CA GLU A 95 16.97 4.81 -3.36
C GLU A 95 17.70 3.48 -3.60
N THR A 96 17.11 2.58 -4.39
CA THR A 96 17.63 1.23 -4.62
C THR A 96 17.76 0.97 -6.12
N ALA A 97 18.91 0.44 -6.54
CA ALA A 97 19.15 0.04 -7.92
C ALA A 97 18.26 -1.13 -8.35
N GLN A 98 17.87 -1.15 -9.63
CA GLN A 98 17.01 -2.19 -10.18
C GLN A 98 17.62 -3.60 -10.10
N THR A 99 18.94 -3.71 -10.20
CA THR A 99 19.68 -4.96 -10.01
C THR A 99 19.47 -5.56 -8.61
N THR A 100 19.24 -4.71 -7.61
CA THR A 100 19.02 -5.13 -6.22
C THR A 100 17.53 -5.41 -5.97
N TRP A 101 16.64 -4.46 -6.25
CA TRP A 101 15.25 -4.60 -5.83
C TRP A 101 14.44 -5.60 -6.65
N LYS A 102 14.91 -6.01 -7.84
CA LYS A 102 14.24 -7.05 -8.64
C LYS A 102 14.10 -8.39 -7.90
N ALA A 103 14.98 -8.66 -6.93
CA ALA A 103 14.90 -9.85 -6.09
C ALA A 103 13.83 -9.75 -4.98
N TRP A 104 13.34 -8.55 -4.66
CA TRP A 104 12.38 -8.33 -3.57
C TRP A 104 10.99 -8.82 -3.96
N ASN A 105 10.30 -9.47 -3.01
CA ASN A 105 9.01 -10.10 -3.25
C ASN A 105 7.85 -9.08 -3.17
N TRP A 106 7.47 -8.51 -4.31
CA TRP A 106 6.35 -7.57 -4.42
C TRP A 106 5.37 -8.10 -5.45
N ARG A 107 4.14 -8.41 -5.02
CA ARG A 107 3.10 -8.92 -5.92
C ARG A 107 1.81 -8.10 -5.83
N SER A 108 1.04 -8.18 -6.91
CA SER A 108 -0.32 -7.68 -7.04
C SER A 108 -1.21 -8.82 -7.54
N GLU A 109 -2.34 -9.06 -6.88
CA GLU A 109 -3.26 -10.15 -7.19
C GLU A 109 -4.71 -9.69 -7.02
N GLY A 110 -5.51 -9.73 -8.09
CA GLY A 110 -6.92 -9.31 -8.04
C GLY A 110 -7.14 -7.81 -7.82
N ASP A 111 -6.08 -7.00 -7.84
CA ASP A 111 -6.18 -5.54 -7.72
C ASP A 111 -6.87 -4.93 -8.96
N MET A 112 -7.71 -3.92 -8.73
CA MET A 112 -8.33 -3.13 -9.78
C MET A 112 -7.49 -1.88 -10.06
N LEU A 113 -6.93 -1.82 -11.27
CA LEU A 113 -6.07 -0.72 -11.72
C LEU A 113 -6.84 0.17 -12.69
N LEU A 114 -7.11 1.42 -12.29
CA LEU A 114 -7.93 2.37 -13.03
C LEU A 114 -7.13 3.59 -13.48
N ASN A 115 -7.61 4.27 -14.52
CA ASN A 115 -6.99 5.48 -15.07
C ASN A 115 -5.50 5.31 -15.42
N GLY A 116 -5.14 4.14 -15.98
CA GLY A 116 -3.77 3.83 -16.37
C GLY A 116 -2.83 3.49 -15.20
N ALA A 117 -3.37 3.27 -13.99
CA ALA A 117 -2.58 2.74 -12.88
C ALA A 117 -1.89 1.43 -13.28
N PHE A 118 -0.67 1.22 -12.82
CA PHE A 118 -0.02 -0.08 -12.96
C PHE A 118 0.84 -0.42 -11.75
N PHE A 119 0.97 -1.71 -11.48
CA PHE A 119 1.82 -2.25 -10.44
C PHE A 119 3.00 -2.96 -11.10
N THR A 120 4.22 -2.61 -10.72
CA THR A 120 5.42 -3.32 -11.19
C THR A 120 5.75 -4.43 -10.18
N PRO A 121 5.53 -5.72 -10.46
CA PRO A 121 5.88 -6.81 -9.54
C PRO A 121 7.38 -7.13 -9.57
N SER A 122 7.86 -7.87 -8.56
CA SER A 122 9.24 -8.36 -8.48
C SER A 122 9.35 -9.60 -7.58
N GLY A 123 10.51 -10.26 -7.61
CA GLY A 123 10.79 -11.45 -6.81
C GLY A 123 10.35 -12.76 -7.49
N ALA A 124 10.44 -13.85 -6.73
CA ALA A 124 10.27 -15.20 -7.27
C ALA A 124 8.80 -15.59 -7.52
N GLY A 125 7.84 -14.79 -7.06
CA GLY A 125 6.40 -15.06 -7.22
C GLY A 125 5.89 -16.30 -6.46
N ALA A 126 6.74 -16.98 -5.67
CA ALA A 126 6.38 -18.18 -4.94
C ALA A 126 5.37 -17.89 -3.83
N SER A 127 4.24 -18.60 -3.82
CA SER A 127 3.15 -18.42 -2.85
C SER A 127 3.61 -18.59 -1.40
N ALA A 128 4.53 -19.52 -1.14
CA ALA A 128 5.10 -19.77 0.19
C ALA A 128 5.78 -18.52 0.79
N SER A 129 6.44 -17.70 -0.05
CA SER A 129 7.11 -16.47 0.37
C SER A 129 6.15 -15.41 0.91
N TYR A 130 4.87 -15.48 0.51
CA TYR A 130 3.84 -14.53 0.93
C TYR A 130 2.97 -15.05 2.08
N SER A 131 3.20 -16.27 2.58
CA SER A 131 2.43 -16.85 3.69
C SER A 131 2.41 -15.94 4.92
N ARG A 132 3.55 -15.33 5.26
CA ARG A 132 3.67 -14.34 6.36
C ARG A 132 3.14 -12.94 6.00
N ALA A 133 2.90 -12.69 4.72
CA ALA A 133 2.29 -11.48 4.18
C ALA A 133 0.83 -11.73 3.76
N SER A 134 0.17 -12.73 4.33
CA SER A 134 -1.23 -13.06 4.09
C SER A 134 -1.93 -13.26 5.44
N SER A 135 -3.09 -12.61 5.61
CA SER A 135 -3.81 -12.61 6.90
C SER A 135 -5.31 -12.89 6.76
N LEU A 136 -5.94 -12.42 5.69
CA LEU A 136 -7.35 -12.68 5.37
C LEU A 136 -7.52 -12.92 3.87
N GLY A 137 -8.62 -13.57 3.48
CA GLY A 137 -8.97 -13.74 2.07
C GLY A 137 -9.38 -12.42 1.43
N ALA A 138 -8.76 -12.06 0.31
CA ALA A 138 -9.12 -10.86 -0.42
C ALA A 138 -10.52 -10.98 -1.03
N LYS A 139 -11.34 -9.95 -0.82
CA LYS A 139 -12.61 -9.77 -1.53
C LYS A 139 -12.35 -9.23 -2.94
N SER A 140 -13.34 -9.33 -3.83
CA SER A 140 -13.26 -8.72 -5.16
C SER A 140 -13.03 -7.21 -5.05
N SER A 141 -12.09 -6.70 -5.84
CA SER A 141 -11.73 -5.28 -5.89
C SER A 141 -12.89 -4.39 -6.34
N SER A 142 -13.92 -4.94 -7.00
CA SER A 142 -15.15 -4.21 -7.34
C SER A 142 -15.99 -3.83 -6.11
N MET A 143 -15.87 -4.57 -5.01
CA MET A 143 -16.59 -4.28 -3.76
C MET A 143 -15.86 -3.27 -2.88
N VAL A 144 -14.61 -2.92 -3.19
CA VAL A 144 -13.73 -2.11 -2.32
C VAL A 144 -14.39 -0.78 -1.97
N ALA A 145 -14.92 -0.04 -2.96
CA ALA A 145 -15.58 1.24 -2.71
C ALA A 145 -16.75 1.11 -1.72
N THR A 146 -17.51 0.01 -1.76
CA THR A 146 -18.61 -0.24 -0.84
C THR A 146 -18.10 -0.58 0.56
N ILE A 147 -17.15 -1.51 0.68
CA ILE A 147 -16.68 -1.99 1.99
C ILE A 147 -15.79 -0.98 2.72
N THR A 148 -15.22 0.00 2.01
CA THR A 148 -14.48 1.13 2.61
C THR A 148 -15.32 2.39 2.75
N SER A 149 -16.62 2.38 2.41
CA SER A 149 -17.49 3.56 2.50
C SER A 149 -17.65 4.10 3.94
N GLY A 150 -17.52 3.23 4.94
CA GLY A 150 -17.54 3.58 6.36
C GLY A 150 -16.16 3.83 6.97
N ALA A 151 -15.10 3.95 6.16
CA ALA A 151 -13.75 4.23 6.67
C ALA A 151 -13.70 5.60 7.35
N GLY A 152 -13.05 5.65 8.51
CA GLY A 152 -12.93 6.87 9.32
C GLY A 152 -13.42 6.66 10.76
N ALA A 153 -13.54 7.74 11.50
CA ALA A 153 -14.10 7.70 12.84
C ALA A 153 -15.60 7.40 12.78
N LEU A 154 -16.10 6.62 13.74
CA LEU A 154 -17.53 6.44 13.92
C LEU A 154 -18.18 7.78 14.30
N SER A 155 -19.35 8.05 13.75
CA SER A 155 -20.19 9.19 14.17
C SER A 155 -20.79 8.90 15.56
N CYS A 156 -20.08 9.30 16.60
CA CYS A 156 -20.47 9.06 17.98
C CYS A 156 -21.29 10.20 18.58
N HIS A 157 -22.39 9.84 19.22
CA HIS A 157 -23.24 10.76 19.96
C HIS A 157 -23.18 10.48 21.45
N LYS A 158 -23.18 11.55 22.26
CA LYS A 158 -23.17 11.44 23.72
C LYS A 158 -24.38 10.63 24.20
N GLY A 159 -24.14 9.54 24.93
CA GLY A 159 -25.18 8.64 25.45
C GLY A 159 -25.44 7.38 24.62
N SER A 160 -24.81 7.25 23.45
CA SER A 160 -24.84 6.02 22.64
C SER A 160 -23.49 5.32 22.68
N SER A 161 -23.49 3.98 22.68
CA SER A 161 -22.28 3.20 22.52
C SER A 161 -21.74 3.32 21.09
N CYS A 162 -20.43 3.59 21.02
CA CYS A 162 -19.52 3.28 19.93
C CYS A 162 -18.46 2.33 20.51
#